data_AF-A0A7R9XMF5-F1
#
_entry.id   AF-A0A7R9XMF5-F1
#
_cell.length_a   1.000
_cell.length_b   1.000
_cell.length_c   1.000
_cell.angle_alpha   90.00
_cell.angle_beta   90.00
_cell.angle_gamma   90.00
#
_symmetry.space_group_name_H-M   'P 1'
#
loop_
_entity.id
_entity.type
_entity.pdbx_description
1 polymer ?
#
loop_
_entity_poly.entity_id
_entity_poly.type
_entity_poly.pdbx_seq_one_letter_code
_entity_poly.pdbx_strand_id
1 'polypeptide(L)'
;VEAVAAGGEVKAALEAAAAAHQGVSRAAASGLGCDRHLMALGKLAAKKGISAPALTDKITARSKDWLLSTSNGSQPYIDLFGFGPVTGEGYGIGYLVDKAQMSFCVTSFKGASSGTSSSAFASNICSTMKWMKEMQEAVAKDGSEANVPALKLKGAKSKVNVASLLTTIPLVVAGLAVLIPFLVRK
;
A
#
# COMPACT_ATOMS: atom_id res chain seq x y z
N VAL A 1 18.60 8.36 8.48
CA VAL A 1 17.55 7.51 9.07
C VAL A 1 17.62 6.19 8.36
N GLU A 2 18.02 5.14 9.05
CA GLU A 2 18.22 3.81 8.49
C GLU A 2 17.10 2.92 9.03
N ALA A 3 16.15 2.56 8.17
CA ALA A 3 15.32 1.40 8.43
C ALA A 3 16.23 0.18 8.22
N VAL A 4 16.91 -0.19 9.31
CA VAL A 4 17.71 -1.40 9.37
C VAL A 4 16.72 -2.53 9.60
N ALA A 5 16.40 -3.25 8.55
CA ALA A 5 15.89 -4.59 8.72
C ALA A 5 17.10 -5.46 9.08
N ALA A 6 17.48 -5.41 10.35
CA ALA A 6 18.61 -6.17 10.87
C ALA A 6 18.18 -7.63 11.01
N GLY A 7 18.55 -8.46 10.04
CA GLY A 7 18.49 -9.92 10.15
C GLY A 7 17.48 -10.59 9.23
N GLY A 8 17.97 -11.16 8.13
CA GLY A 8 17.62 -12.48 7.60
C GLY A 8 16.19 -12.81 7.14
N GLU A 9 15.17 -12.01 7.44
CA GLU A 9 13.75 -12.35 7.18
C GLU A 9 13.00 -11.33 6.32
N VAL A 10 13.70 -10.36 5.74
CA VAL A 10 13.11 -9.22 5.01
C VAL A 10 12.46 -9.65 3.72
N LYS A 11 13.12 -10.54 2.96
CA LYS A 11 12.56 -11.10 1.73
C LYS A 11 11.36 -11.98 2.04
N ALA A 12 11.46 -12.84 3.05
CA ALA A 12 10.37 -13.70 3.48
C ALA A 12 9.14 -12.88 3.92
N ALA A 13 9.35 -11.81 4.68
CA ALA A 13 8.29 -10.88 5.08
C ALA A 13 7.67 -10.15 3.88
N LEU A 14 8.48 -9.72 2.91
CA LEU A 14 7.99 -9.09 1.68
C LEU A 14 7.15 -10.06 0.85
N GLU A 15 7.61 -11.30 0.69
CA GLU A 15 6.90 -12.36 -0.02
C GLU A 15 5.58 -12.72 0.67
N ALA A 16 5.59 -12.85 2.00
CA ALA A 16 4.40 -13.10 2.79
C ALA A 16 3.38 -11.95 2.66
N ALA A 17 3.84 -10.69 2.73
CA ALA A 17 2.98 -9.53 2.54
C ALA A 17 2.39 -9.47 1.13
N ALA A 18 3.20 -9.77 0.11
CA ALA A 18 2.76 -9.82 -1.28
C ALA A 18 1.71 -10.93 -1.50
N ALA A 19 1.92 -12.12 -0.93
CA ALA A 19 0.99 -13.23 -1.01
C ALA A 19 -0.34 -12.93 -0.30
N ALA A 20 -0.28 -12.36 0.92
CA ALA A 20 -1.47 -11.94 1.65
C ALA A 20 -2.28 -10.88 0.87
N HIS A 21 -1.58 -9.88 0.30
CA HIS A 21 -2.20 -8.85 -0.53
C HIS A 21 -2.91 -9.42 -1.76
N GLN A 22 -2.25 -10.35 -2.48
CA GLN A 22 -2.86 -11.02 -3.63
C GLN A 22 -4.11 -11.82 -3.22
N GLY A 23 -4.04 -12.52 -2.09
CA GLY A 23 -5.17 -13.29 -1.55
C GLY A 23 -6.39 -12.41 -1.30
N VAL A 24 -6.21 -11.31 -0.56
CA VAL A 24 -7.28 -10.33 -0.27
C VAL A 24 -7.81 -9.71 -1.56
N SER A 25 -6.93 -9.33 -2.49
CA SER A 25 -7.33 -8.71 -3.77
C SER A 25 -8.19 -9.65 -4.61
N ARG A 26 -7.83 -10.94 -4.70
CA ARG A 26 -8.62 -11.95 -5.45
C ARG A 26 -9.94 -12.24 -4.77
N ALA A 27 -9.96 -12.35 -3.44
CA ALA A 27 -11.20 -12.53 -2.68
C ALA A 27 -12.15 -11.35 -2.91
N ALA A 28 -11.65 -10.11 -2.81
CA ALA A 28 -12.43 -8.90 -3.06
C ALA A 28 -12.97 -8.85 -4.51
N ALA A 29 -12.14 -9.18 -5.51
CA ALA A 29 -12.56 -9.24 -6.92
C ALA A 29 -13.64 -10.29 -7.17
N SER A 30 -13.63 -11.39 -6.40
CA SER A 30 -14.64 -12.46 -6.47
C SER A 30 -15.90 -12.15 -5.63
N GLY A 31 -16.02 -10.94 -5.10
CA GLY A 31 -17.19 -10.52 -4.31
C GLY A 31 -17.17 -10.96 -2.84
N LEU A 32 -16.05 -11.53 -2.36
CA LEU A 32 -15.88 -11.97 -0.96
C LEU A 32 -15.29 -10.86 -0.06
N GLY A 33 -15.24 -9.61 -0.55
CA GLY A 33 -14.81 -8.45 0.23
C GLY A 33 -15.87 -7.97 1.22
N CYS A 34 -15.45 -7.41 2.36
CA CYS A 34 -16.37 -7.01 3.44
C CYS A 34 -16.98 -5.61 3.26
N ASP A 35 -16.28 -4.67 2.63
CA ASP A 35 -16.64 -3.25 2.59
C ASP A 35 -18.04 -2.99 2.05
N ARG A 36 -18.35 -3.56 0.87
CA ARG A 36 -19.66 -3.41 0.22
C ARG A 36 -20.77 -4.08 1.01
N HIS A 37 -20.48 -5.21 1.66
CA HIS A 37 -21.43 -5.93 2.49
C HIS A 37 -21.79 -5.11 3.75
N LEU A 38 -20.77 -4.61 4.47
CA LEU A 38 -20.97 -3.76 5.65
C LEU A 38 -21.68 -2.45 5.31
N MET A 39 -21.36 -1.86 4.14
CA MET A 39 -22.07 -0.69 3.62
C MET A 39 -23.56 -0.98 3.36
N ALA A 40 -23.88 -2.12 2.74
CA ALA A 40 -25.27 -2.51 2.47
C ALA A 40 -26.05 -2.76 3.77
N LEU A 41 -25.46 -3.48 4.74
CA LEU A 41 -26.06 -3.71 6.06
C LEU A 41 -26.35 -2.40 6.79
N GLY A 42 -25.40 -1.45 6.79
CA GLY A 42 -25.59 -0.14 7.41
C GLY A 42 -26.74 0.65 6.78
N LYS A 43 -26.83 0.66 5.43
CA LYS A 43 -27.92 1.33 4.72
C LYS A 43 -29.27 0.67 4.98
N LEU A 44 -29.33 -0.65 5.05
CA LEU A 44 -30.56 -1.40 5.33
C LEU A 44 -31.04 -1.19 6.77
N ALA A 45 -30.11 -1.22 7.74
CA ALA A 45 -30.42 -0.95 9.15
C ALA A 45 -31.01 0.46 9.32
N ALA A 46 -30.38 1.46 8.71
CA ALA A 46 -30.88 2.84 8.70
C ALA A 46 -32.29 2.95 8.07
N LYS A 47 -32.51 2.29 6.93
CA LYS A 47 -33.83 2.28 6.26
C LYS A 47 -34.93 1.64 7.12
N LYS A 48 -34.59 0.62 7.90
CA LYS A 48 -35.53 -0.10 8.78
C LYS A 48 -35.64 0.50 10.18
N GLY A 49 -34.89 1.56 10.50
CA GLY A 49 -34.83 2.13 11.85
C GLY A 49 -34.21 1.19 12.89
N ILE A 50 -33.41 0.21 12.46
CA ILE A 50 -32.73 -0.72 13.37
C ILE A 50 -31.43 -0.06 13.84
N SER A 51 -31.26 0.04 15.15
CA SER A 51 -29.99 0.45 15.74
C SER A 51 -28.95 -0.65 15.52
N ALA A 52 -27.83 -0.31 14.87
CA ALA A 52 -26.71 -1.22 14.64
C ALA A 52 -25.40 -0.62 15.21
N PRO A 53 -25.21 -0.64 16.54
CA PRO A 53 -24.07 0.00 17.19
C PRO A 53 -22.71 -0.47 16.67
N ALA A 54 -22.61 -1.75 16.30
CA ALA A 54 -21.39 -2.36 15.75
C ALA A 54 -20.99 -1.82 14.36
N LEU A 55 -21.90 -1.17 13.63
CA LEU A 55 -21.63 -0.58 12.30
C LEU A 55 -21.37 0.93 12.36
N THR A 56 -21.59 1.54 13.52
CA THR A 56 -21.50 2.99 13.78
C THR A 56 -20.49 3.33 14.87
N ASP A 57 -19.74 2.34 15.36
CA ASP A 57 -18.73 2.55 16.38
C ASP A 57 -17.50 3.29 15.81
N LYS A 58 -16.63 3.77 16.71
CA LYS A 58 -15.45 4.54 16.33
C LYS A 58 -14.47 3.75 15.46
N ILE A 59 -14.39 2.42 15.63
CA ILE A 59 -13.48 1.58 14.86
C ILE A 59 -14.00 1.46 13.43
N THR A 60 -15.30 1.20 13.26
CA THR A 60 -15.92 1.17 11.92
C THR A 60 -15.91 2.54 11.24
N ALA A 61 -16.01 3.64 11.99
CA ALA A 61 -15.82 4.98 11.44
C ALA A 61 -14.40 5.17 10.90
N ARG A 62 -13.38 4.78 11.67
CA ARG A 62 -11.97 4.85 11.25
C ARG A 62 -11.67 3.93 10.07
N SER A 63 -12.27 2.75 10.00
CA SER A 63 -12.04 1.83 8.87
C SER A 63 -12.61 2.36 7.54
N LYS A 64 -13.50 3.36 7.59
CA LYS A 64 -14.07 4.04 6.42
C LYS A 64 -13.34 5.33 6.06
N ASP A 65 -12.31 5.73 6.83
CA ASP A 65 -11.51 6.93 6.59
C ASP A 65 -10.19 6.58 5.89
N TRP A 66 -10.18 6.69 4.56
CA TRP A 66 -9.10 6.18 3.71
C TRP A 66 -8.04 7.28 3.50
N LEU A 67 -7.13 7.42 4.47
CA LEU A 67 -5.97 8.33 4.36
C LEU A 67 -5.06 8.02 3.17
N LEU A 68 -5.10 6.79 2.66
CA LEU A 68 -4.42 6.40 1.44
C LEU A 68 -5.43 5.72 0.51
N SER A 69 -5.76 6.42 -0.57
CA SER A 69 -6.59 5.88 -1.64
C SER A 69 -5.72 5.59 -2.86
N THR A 70 -5.73 4.35 -3.33
CA THR A 70 -4.88 3.89 -4.46
C THR A 70 -5.72 3.20 -5.53
N SER A 71 -5.27 3.30 -6.78
CA SER A 71 -5.87 2.52 -7.86
C SER A 71 -4.87 2.26 -8.98
N ASN A 72 -4.95 1.05 -9.54
CA ASN A 72 -4.21 0.65 -10.73
C ASN A 72 -5.03 0.96 -11.98
N GLY A 73 -4.41 1.66 -12.94
CA GLY A 73 -5.03 1.99 -14.22
C GLY A 73 -4.27 1.41 -15.42
N SER A 74 -3.45 0.37 -15.23
CA SER A 74 -2.50 -0.08 -16.26
C SER A 74 -3.25 -0.57 -17.49
N GLN A 75 -3.12 0.17 -18.59
CA GLN A 75 -3.65 -0.17 -19.91
C GLN A 75 -2.68 0.36 -20.97
N PRO A 76 -2.52 -0.31 -22.13
CA PRO A 76 -1.56 0.09 -23.16
C PRO A 76 -1.79 1.49 -23.75
N TYR A 77 -2.98 2.06 -23.58
CA TYR A 77 -3.42 3.33 -24.16
C TYR A 77 -3.60 4.44 -23.11
N ILE A 78 -3.17 4.21 -21.86
CA ILE A 78 -3.23 5.20 -20.78
C ILE A 78 -1.82 5.57 -20.36
N ASP A 79 -1.43 6.82 -20.65
CA ASP A 79 -0.09 7.33 -20.32
C ASP A 79 -0.01 7.95 -18.91
N LEU A 80 -1.15 8.44 -18.39
CA LEU A 80 -1.25 9.03 -17.06
C LEU A 80 -2.60 8.71 -16.42
N PHE A 81 -2.56 8.30 -15.16
CA PHE A 81 -3.75 8.05 -14.36
C PHE A 81 -3.54 8.58 -12.95
N GLY A 82 -4.51 9.38 -12.48
CA GLY A 82 -4.45 10.03 -11.17
C GLY A 82 -5.81 10.56 -10.75
N PHE A 83 -5.96 10.74 -9.44
CA PHE A 83 -7.17 11.28 -8.81
C PHE A 83 -6.78 11.98 -7.50
N GLY A 84 -7.64 12.87 -7.02
CA GLY A 84 -7.44 13.59 -5.76
C GLY A 84 -7.62 12.69 -4.53
N PRO A 85 -7.16 13.12 -3.34
CA PRO A 85 -7.42 12.39 -2.10
C PRO A 85 -8.92 12.31 -1.80
N VAL A 86 -9.34 11.24 -1.12
CA VAL A 86 -10.75 11.07 -0.66
C VAL A 86 -11.00 11.65 0.73
N THR A 87 -9.95 12.09 1.42
CA THR A 87 -10.00 12.76 2.72
C THR A 87 -9.15 14.04 2.67
N GLY A 88 -9.46 15.01 3.51
CA GLY A 88 -8.68 16.26 3.61
C GLY A 88 -7.24 16.05 4.09
N GLU A 89 -6.98 14.91 4.73
CA GLU A 89 -5.73 14.57 5.42
C GLU A 89 -4.97 13.41 4.76
N GLY A 90 -5.36 13.03 3.54
CA GLY A 90 -4.88 11.83 2.87
C GLY A 90 -4.15 12.06 1.55
N TYR A 91 -3.87 10.95 0.89
CA TYR A 91 -3.23 10.87 -0.42
C TYR A 91 -4.14 10.16 -1.43
N GLY A 92 -4.15 10.65 -2.67
CA GLY A 92 -4.66 9.94 -3.84
C GLY A 92 -3.49 9.44 -4.69
N ILE A 93 -3.45 8.16 -5.01
CA ILE A 93 -2.36 7.55 -5.78
C ILE A 93 -2.90 6.73 -6.93
N GLY A 94 -2.81 7.28 -8.14
CA GLY A 94 -2.97 6.51 -9.37
C GLY A 94 -1.63 5.94 -9.80
N TYR A 95 -1.60 4.66 -10.21
CA TYR A 95 -0.38 4.06 -10.74
C TYR A 95 -0.62 3.19 -11.96
N LEU A 96 0.39 3.17 -12.82
CA LEU A 96 0.45 2.40 -14.05
C LEU A 96 1.66 1.49 -13.99
N VAL A 97 1.47 0.23 -14.35
CA VAL A 97 2.53 -0.78 -14.42
C VAL A 97 2.66 -1.22 -15.86
N ASP A 98 3.83 -0.94 -16.44
CA ASP A 98 4.22 -1.41 -17.77
C ASP A 98 5.43 -2.35 -17.65
N LYS A 99 5.80 -3.01 -18.75
CA LYS A 99 6.92 -3.96 -18.81
C LYS A 99 8.25 -3.33 -18.40
N ALA A 100 8.46 -2.05 -18.74
CA ALA A 100 9.73 -1.36 -18.53
C ALA A 100 9.71 -0.35 -17.36
N GLN A 101 8.54 0.14 -16.96
CA GLN A 101 8.42 1.23 -16.00
C GLN A 101 7.14 1.19 -15.19
N MET A 102 7.16 1.86 -14.03
CA MET A 102 6.00 2.12 -13.21
C MET A 102 5.84 3.62 -13.03
N SER A 103 4.66 4.15 -13.35
CA SER A 103 4.34 5.57 -13.23
C SER A 103 3.39 5.76 -12.04
N PHE A 104 3.66 6.77 -11.22
CA PHE A 104 2.84 7.10 -10.04
C PHE A 104 2.41 8.57 -10.11
N CYS A 105 1.11 8.81 -10.03
CA CYS A 105 0.52 10.13 -9.81
C CYS A 105 0.12 10.23 -8.35
N VAL A 106 0.83 11.06 -7.56
CA VAL A 106 0.56 11.27 -6.13
C VAL A 106 -0.04 12.65 -5.93
N THR A 107 -1.20 12.69 -5.27
CA THR A 107 -1.92 13.93 -4.94
C THR A 107 -2.17 14.04 -3.44
N SER A 108 -2.20 15.28 -2.94
CA SER A 108 -2.50 15.63 -1.55
C SER A 108 -3.03 17.07 -1.51
N PHE A 109 -3.81 17.42 -0.49
CA PHE A 109 -4.25 18.80 -0.30
C PHE A 109 -3.16 19.66 0.34
N LYS A 110 -3.04 20.92 -0.08
CA LYS A 110 -2.15 21.90 0.59
C LYS A 110 -2.81 22.37 1.88
N GLY A 111 -2.01 22.50 2.95
CA GLY A 111 -2.52 22.98 4.25
C GLY A 111 -3.21 21.91 5.10
N ALA A 112 -3.13 20.63 4.72
CA ALA A 112 -3.58 19.52 5.55
C ALA A 112 -2.86 19.51 6.90
N SER A 113 -3.61 19.31 7.99
CA SER A 113 -3.08 19.37 9.36
C SER A 113 -2.10 18.23 9.67
N SER A 114 -2.25 17.10 8.96
CA SER A 114 -1.37 15.93 8.96
C SER A 114 -0.01 16.17 8.30
N GLY A 115 0.18 17.30 7.60
CA GLY A 115 1.43 17.63 6.94
C GLY A 115 1.67 16.82 5.65
N THR A 116 0.61 16.42 4.95
CA THR A 116 0.75 15.66 3.70
C THR A 116 1.57 16.42 2.64
N SER A 117 2.49 15.72 1.99
CA SER A 117 3.31 16.27 0.90
C SER A 117 3.43 15.27 -0.23
N SER A 118 2.78 15.57 -1.36
CA SER A 118 2.81 14.73 -2.56
C SER A 118 4.24 14.46 -3.05
N SER A 119 5.12 15.48 -3.04
CA SER A 119 6.50 15.35 -3.53
C SER A 119 7.38 14.52 -2.60
N ALA A 120 7.23 14.67 -1.28
CA ALA A 120 7.95 13.86 -0.31
C ALA A 120 7.50 12.40 -0.38
N PHE A 121 6.18 12.17 -0.48
CA PHE A 121 5.63 10.82 -0.59
C PHE A 121 6.05 10.14 -1.90
N ALA A 122 6.00 10.84 -3.03
CA ALA A 122 6.50 10.32 -4.31
C ALA A 122 8.00 9.97 -4.26
N SER A 123 8.82 10.80 -3.62
CA SER A 123 10.25 10.49 -3.41
C SER A 123 10.42 9.22 -2.56
N ASN A 124 9.58 9.03 -1.55
CA ASN A 124 9.62 7.85 -0.68
C ASN A 124 9.19 6.58 -1.42
N ILE A 125 8.19 6.64 -2.32
CA ILE A 125 7.84 5.52 -3.21
C ILE A 125 9.06 5.14 -4.05
N CYS A 126 9.66 6.10 -4.76
CA CYS A 126 10.84 5.83 -5.60
C CYS A 126 12.00 5.21 -4.81
N SER A 127 12.31 5.73 -3.62
CA SER A 127 13.35 5.17 -2.75
C SER A 127 13.02 3.75 -2.30
N THR A 128 11.77 3.49 -1.91
CA THR A 128 11.33 2.16 -1.45
C THR A 128 11.37 1.13 -2.59
N MET A 129 10.94 1.52 -3.78
CA MET A 129 10.94 0.64 -4.96
C MET A 129 12.37 0.27 -5.40
N LYS A 130 13.28 1.25 -5.42
CA LYS A 130 14.70 1.01 -5.70
C LYS A 130 15.32 0.07 -4.66
N TRP A 131 15.04 0.34 -3.40
CA TRP A 131 15.52 -0.48 -2.30
C TRP A 131 15.00 -1.92 -2.37
N MET A 132 13.71 -2.14 -2.66
CA MET A 132 13.15 -3.48 -2.84
C MET A 132 13.82 -4.24 -3.98
N LYS A 133 14.13 -3.55 -5.09
CA LYS A 133 14.87 -4.13 -6.21
C LYS A 133 16.30 -4.52 -5.81
N GLU A 134 17.04 -3.60 -5.19
CA GLU A 134 18.41 -3.84 -4.73
C GLU A 134 18.47 -5.00 -3.71
N MET A 135 17.50 -5.06 -2.79
CA MET A 135 17.37 -6.14 -1.82
C MET A 135 17.16 -7.49 -2.52
N GLN A 136 16.24 -7.57 -3.49
CA GLN A 136 15.99 -8.80 -4.23
C GLN A 136 17.21 -9.25 -5.05
N GLU A 137 17.91 -8.32 -5.69
CA GLU A 137 19.14 -8.59 -6.45
C GLU A 137 20.30 -9.05 -5.56
N ALA A 138 20.46 -8.46 -4.37
CA ALA A 138 21.48 -8.86 -3.40
C ALA A 138 21.23 -10.29 -2.90
N VAL A 139 19.99 -10.62 -2.54
CA VAL A 139 19.64 -11.98 -2.08
C VAL A 139 19.82 -13.01 -3.20
N ALA A 140 19.54 -12.64 -4.45
CA ALA A 140 19.76 -13.54 -5.60
C ALA A 140 21.24 -13.85 -5.86
N LYS A 141 22.17 -12.95 -5.49
CA LYS A 141 23.61 -13.13 -5.70
C LYS A 141 24.29 -13.84 -4.54
N ASP A 142 24.04 -13.40 -3.31
CA ASP A 142 24.80 -13.82 -2.13
C ASP A 142 24.10 -14.94 -1.33
N GLY A 143 22.83 -15.25 -1.65
CA GLY A 143 22.01 -16.19 -0.89
C GLY A 143 21.74 -15.77 0.57
N SER A 144 22.11 -14.54 0.94
CA SER A 144 22.07 -14.02 2.30
C SER A 144 21.61 -12.56 2.30
N GLU A 145 20.79 -12.21 3.29
CA GLU A 145 20.29 -10.85 3.50
C GLU A 145 21.25 -9.96 4.30
N ALA A 146 22.43 -10.47 4.67
CA ALA A 146 23.40 -9.74 5.49
C ALA A 146 23.90 -8.43 4.84
N ASN A 147 23.85 -8.34 3.51
CA ASN A 147 24.31 -7.19 2.74
C ASN A 147 23.19 -6.25 2.28
N VAL A 148 21.95 -6.42 2.76
CA VAL A 148 20.84 -5.55 2.34
C VAL A 148 21.04 -4.13 2.90
N PRO A 149 21.10 -3.08 2.06
CA PRO A 149 21.29 -1.72 2.53
C PRO A 149 20.09 -1.28 3.39
N ALA A 150 20.28 -0.33 4.31
CA ALA A 150 19.15 0.19 5.10
C ALA A 150 18.27 1.13 4.26
N LEU A 151 16.94 1.00 4.37
CA LEU A 151 16.00 1.88 3.66
C LEU A 151 16.02 3.29 4.29
N LYS A 152 16.27 4.32 3.47
CA LYS A 152 16.30 5.73 3.91
C LYS A 152 15.10 6.48 3.34
N LEU A 153 14.21 6.96 4.20
CA LEU A 153 13.01 7.74 3.83
C LEU A 153 13.17 9.22 4.23
N LYS A 154 12.59 10.13 3.44
CA LYS A 154 12.56 11.58 3.73
C LYS A 154 11.41 11.91 4.68
N GLY A 155 11.70 12.68 5.74
CA GLY A 155 10.70 13.32 6.60
C GLY A 155 10.14 12.51 7.78
N ALA A 156 10.63 11.30 8.06
CA ALA A 156 10.16 10.48 9.18
C ALA A 156 10.63 11.05 10.54
N LYS A 157 9.70 11.47 11.41
CA LYS A 157 9.98 12.04 12.74
C LYS A 157 10.03 11.01 13.89
N SER A 158 9.90 9.72 13.62
CA SER A 158 9.92 8.69 14.68
C SER A 158 10.30 7.30 14.12
N LYS A 159 10.90 6.48 15.00
CA LYS A 159 11.31 5.09 14.73
C LYS A 159 10.08 4.27 14.29
N VAL A 160 10.00 3.93 13.01
CA VAL A 160 8.99 2.99 12.51
C VAL A 160 9.63 1.60 12.51
N ASN A 161 9.20 0.73 13.42
CA ASN A 161 9.58 -0.67 13.40
C ASN A 161 8.83 -1.34 12.24
N VAL A 162 9.54 -1.82 11.21
CA VAL A 162 8.93 -2.44 10.03
C VAL A 162 8.18 -3.73 10.43
N ALA A 163 8.62 -4.42 11.49
CA ALA A 163 7.91 -5.58 12.06
C ALA A 163 6.54 -5.20 12.63
N SER A 164 6.36 -3.96 13.12
CA SER A 164 5.04 -3.48 13.59
C SER A 164 4.18 -2.86 12.49
N LEU A 165 4.75 -2.58 11.31
CA LEU A 165 4.01 -2.02 10.17
C LEU A 165 3.32 -3.13 9.34
N LEU A 166 3.99 -4.28 9.21
CA LEU A 166 3.49 -5.46 8.50
C LEU A 166 2.28 -6.12 9.17
N THR A 167 2.09 -5.93 10.48
CA THR A 167 0.90 -6.39 11.20
C THR A 167 -0.30 -5.44 11.08
N THR A 168 -0.12 -4.22 10.57
CA THR A 168 -1.09 -3.13 10.82
C THR A 168 -1.52 -2.34 9.57
N ILE A 169 -0.91 -2.53 8.40
CA ILE A 169 -1.33 -1.83 7.18
C ILE A 169 -1.31 -2.78 5.96
N PRO A 170 -2.43 -3.43 5.62
CA PRO A 170 -2.53 -4.28 4.43
C PRO A 170 -2.60 -3.51 3.09
N LEU A 171 -2.62 -2.17 3.09
CA LEU A 171 -3.12 -1.42 1.92
C LEU A 171 -2.08 -0.80 0.98
N VAL A 172 -0.79 -0.75 1.32
CA VAL A 172 0.20 0.04 0.54
C VAL A 172 0.99 -0.79 -0.50
N VAL A 173 0.97 -2.12 -0.40
CA VAL A 173 1.77 -3.00 -1.30
C VAL A 173 0.95 -3.45 -2.52
N ALA A 174 -0.09 -2.69 -2.89
CA ALA A 174 -1.08 -3.09 -3.87
C ALA A 174 -0.60 -3.15 -5.33
N GLY A 175 0.56 -2.56 -5.64
CA GLY A 175 1.14 -2.58 -6.98
C GLY A 175 2.26 -3.60 -7.19
N LEU A 176 2.84 -4.18 -6.13
CA LEU A 176 4.14 -4.86 -6.26
C LEU A 176 4.06 -6.38 -6.33
N ALA A 177 2.99 -6.98 -5.80
CA ALA A 177 2.89 -8.42 -5.72
C ALA A 177 2.69 -9.12 -7.08
N VAL A 178 2.28 -8.40 -8.13
CA VAL A 178 1.97 -9.01 -9.45
C VAL A 178 3.23 -9.48 -10.20
N LEU A 179 4.43 -9.04 -9.81
CA LEU A 179 5.66 -9.32 -10.58
C LEU A 179 6.45 -10.57 -10.15
N ILE A 180 6.16 -11.16 -8.99
CA ILE A 180 6.93 -12.31 -8.46
C ILE A 180 6.91 -13.54 -9.41
N PRO A 181 5.82 -13.85 -10.14
CA PRO A 181 5.82 -14.97 -11.08
C PRO A 181 6.54 -14.69 -12.42
N PHE A 182 6.84 -13.42 -12.75
CA PHE A 182 7.37 -13.05 -14.07
C PHE A 182 8.91 -12.97 -14.10
N LEU A 183 9.55 -12.83 -12.94
CA LEU A 183 11.02 -12.80 -12.82
C LEU A 183 11.67 -14.18 -12.59
N VAL A 184 10.88 -15.24 -12.39
CA VAL A 184 11.37 -16.60 -12.08
C VAL A 184 11.32 -17.55 -13.28
N ARG A 185 10.72 -17.15 -14.41
CA ARG A 185 10.79 -17.96 -15.64
C ARG A 185 11.99 -17.52 -16.48
N LYS A 186 13.08 -18.31 -16.38
CA LYS A 186 14.10 -18.41 -17.42
C LYS A 186 13.49 -18.85 -18.74
#